data_AF-A0A5J4U0E5-F1
#
_entry.id   AF-A0A5J4U0E5-F1
#
_cell.length_a   1.000
_cell.length_b   1.000
_cell.length_c   1.000
_cell.angle_alpha   90.00
_cell.angle_beta   90.00
_cell.angle_gamma   90.00
#
_symmetry.space_group_name_H-M   'P 1'
#
loop_
_entity.id
_entity.type
_entity.pdbx_description
1 polymer ?
#
loop_
_entity_poly.entity_id
_entity_poly.type
_entity_poly.pdbx_seq_one_letter_code
_entity_poly.pdbx_strand_id
1 'polypeptide(L)'
;KDPNNFKQPIWPTAALLRIIHNYGRKFDPLLMARPIFFKITVWIDVLYFGPFYAIALYAFIKKKNWIRNWTLLWISMMLVNLAVIFAEELYGEYKSPNKPIIIVTYIAYVIFPLIALPRVLSHRRMWIPDKQDKQAYDGRKIFNEKKYSVLKDQNQEWNDSQIREELKKQWDQLSSSEKNKYSDKAEERNRNPEYQHKNESTKKRTKNN
;
A
#
# COMPACT_ATOMS: atom_id res chain seq x y z
N LYS A 1 -33.83 -16.12 -20.51
CA LYS A 1 -33.91 -15.01 -21.50
C LYS A 1 -33.84 -15.63 -22.88
N ASP A 2 -34.76 -15.27 -23.77
CA ASP A 2 -34.78 -15.74 -25.15
C ASP A 2 -33.49 -15.30 -25.89
N PRO A 3 -32.65 -16.22 -26.37
CA PRO A 3 -31.41 -15.88 -27.06
C PRO A 3 -31.62 -15.10 -28.36
N ASN A 4 -32.82 -15.15 -28.95
CA ASN A 4 -33.13 -14.47 -30.22
C ASN A 4 -33.53 -13.00 -30.03
N ASN A 5 -33.78 -12.54 -28.79
CA ASN A 5 -34.18 -11.17 -28.48
C ASN A 5 -33.11 -10.42 -27.64
N PHE A 6 -31.84 -10.81 -27.74
CA PHE A 6 -30.76 -10.15 -27.02
C PHE A 6 -30.24 -8.95 -27.82
N LYS A 7 -30.70 -7.73 -27.47
CA LYS A 7 -30.05 -6.49 -27.92
C LYS A 7 -28.75 -6.29 -27.16
N GLN A 8 -27.65 -6.27 -27.89
CA GLN A 8 -26.33 -6.07 -27.29
C GLN A 8 -26.20 -4.64 -26.72
N PRO A 9 -25.73 -4.47 -25.47
CA PRO A 9 -25.45 -3.14 -24.91
C PRO A 9 -24.27 -2.47 -25.63
N ILE A 10 -24.18 -1.14 -25.52
CA ILE A 10 -23.09 -0.34 -26.11
C ILE A 10 -21.72 -0.78 -25.56
N TRP A 11 -21.69 -1.23 -24.30
CA TRP A 11 -20.50 -1.76 -23.64
C TRP A 11 -20.77 -3.15 -23.04
N PRO A 12 -19.87 -4.14 -23.21
CA PRO A 12 -18.71 -4.13 -24.10
C PRO A 12 -19.12 -4.24 -25.59
N THR A 13 -18.24 -3.78 -26.49
CA THR A 13 -18.51 -3.78 -27.94
C THR A 13 -18.67 -5.19 -28.51
N ALA A 14 -19.38 -5.32 -29.64
CA ALA A 14 -19.61 -6.60 -30.33
C ALA A 14 -18.33 -7.36 -30.65
N ALA A 15 -17.29 -6.66 -31.08
CA ALA A 15 -16.00 -7.25 -31.38
C ALA A 15 -15.35 -7.88 -30.14
N LEU A 16 -15.27 -7.12 -29.03
CA LEU A 16 -14.70 -7.60 -27.76
C LEU A 16 -15.49 -8.81 -27.23
N LEU A 17 -16.82 -8.72 -27.27
CA LEU A 17 -17.68 -9.80 -26.82
C LEU A 17 -17.43 -11.08 -27.61
N ARG A 18 -17.28 -10.99 -28.94
CA ARG A 18 -16.98 -12.15 -29.80
C ARG A 18 -15.60 -12.73 -29.51
N ILE A 19 -14.59 -11.89 -29.28
CA ILE A 19 -13.23 -12.34 -28.94
C ILE A 19 -13.26 -13.14 -27.63
N ILE A 20 -13.88 -12.60 -26.59
CA ILE A 20 -13.98 -13.25 -25.28
C ILE A 20 -14.75 -14.56 -25.36
N HIS A 21 -15.89 -14.59 -26.05
CA HIS A 21 -16.66 -15.83 -26.24
C HIS A 21 -15.94 -16.86 -27.11
N ASN A 22 -15.16 -16.43 -28.10
CA ASN A 22 -14.34 -17.33 -28.90
C ASN A 22 -13.19 -17.92 -28.07
N TYR A 23 -12.54 -17.10 -27.24
CA TYR A 23 -11.50 -17.56 -26.33
C TYR A 23 -12.06 -18.56 -25.30
N GLY A 24 -13.12 -18.21 -24.58
CA GLY A 24 -13.67 -19.10 -23.54
C GLY A 24 -14.22 -20.41 -24.10
N ARG A 25 -14.84 -20.40 -25.29
CA ARG A 25 -15.29 -21.66 -25.91
C ARG A 25 -14.15 -22.58 -26.36
N LYS A 26 -12.98 -22.02 -26.69
CA LYS A 26 -11.84 -22.79 -27.22
C LYS A 26 -10.85 -23.21 -26.14
N PHE A 27 -10.62 -22.35 -25.16
CA PHE A 27 -9.49 -22.46 -24.24
C PHE A 27 -9.89 -22.40 -22.77
N ASP A 28 -10.95 -21.68 -22.41
CA ASP A 28 -11.32 -21.40 -21.02
C ASP A 28 -12.83 -21.66 -20.80
N PRO A 29 -13.22 -22.94 -20.61
CA PRO A 29 -14.61 -23.31 -20.35
C PRO A 29 -15.15 -22.69 -19.05
N LEU A 30 -14.28 -22.45 -18.07
CA LEU A 30 -14.62 -21.85 -16.78
C LEU A 30 -15.23 -20.44 -16.95
N LEU A 31 -14.66 -19.64 -17.85
CA LEU A 31 -15.14 -18.30 -18.22
C LEU A 31 -16.55 -18.32 -18.84
N MET A 32 -16.92 -19.43 -19.49
CA MET A 32 -18.25 -19.62 -20.07
C MET A 32 -19.25 -20.16 -19.05
N ALA A 33 -18.84 -21.12 -18.21
CA ALA A 33 -19.67 -21.72 -17.17
C ALA A 33 -20.00 -20.74 -16.04
N ARG A 34 -19.04 -19.87 -15.68
CA ARG A 34 -19.16 -18.83 -14.64
C ARG A 34 -19.78 -19.37 -13.34
N PRO A 35 -19.18 -20.39 -12.70
CA PRO A 35 -19.60 -20.85 -11.39
C PRO A 35 -19.50 -19.73 -10.36
N ILE A 36 -20.19 -19.90 -9.22
CA ILE A 36 -20.35 -18.83 -8.24
C ILE A 36 -19.01 -18.31 -7.69
N PHE A 37 -18.07 -19.20 -7.41
CA PHE A 37 -16.75 -18.81 -6.89
C PHE A 37 -16.01 -17.93 -7.91
N PHE A 38 -16.06 -18.27 -9.20
CA PHE A 38 -15.41 -17.52 -10.26
C PHE A 38 -16.05 -16.13 -10.45
N LYS A 39 -17.37 -16.01 -10.28
CA LYS A 39 -18.02 -14.70 -10.27
C LYS A 39 -17.54 -13.85 -9.10
N ILE A 40 -17.36 -14.46 -7.91
CA ILE A 40 -16.87 -13.75 -6.73
C ILE A 40 -15.44 -13.26 -6.95
N THR A 41 -14.55 -14.07 -7.53
CA THR A 41 -13.18 -13.63 -7.85
C THR A 41 -13.17 -12.46 -8.83
N VAL A 42 -14.02 -12.49 -9.87
CA VAL A 42 -14.17 -11.35 -10.80
C VAL A 42 -14.66 -10.09 -10.08
N TRP A 43 -15.58 -10.21 -9.12
CA TRP A 43 -16.00 -9.06 -8.32
C TRP A 43 -14.89 -8.51 -7.44
N ILE A 44 -14.05 -9.37 -6.86
CA ILE A 44 -12.84 -8.96 -6.12
C ILE A 44 -11.89 -8.22 -7.07
N ASP A 45 -11.68 -8.72 -8.28
CA ASP A 45 -10.80 -8.07 -9.26
C ASP A 45 -11.31 -6.66 -9.61
N VAL A 46 -12.62 -6.49 -9.80
CA VAL A 46 -13.22 -5.21 -10.16
C VAL A 46 -13.26 -4.24 -8.97
N LEU A 47 -13.67 -4.68 -7.79
CA LEU A 47 -13.91 -3.80 -6.63
C LEU A 47 -12.66 -3.55 -5.80
N TYR A 48 -11.73 -4.49 -5.75
CA TYR A 48 -10.51 -4.38 -4.96
C TYR A 48 -9.29 -4.12 -5.84
N PHE A 49 -8.99 -5.00 -6.81
CA PHE A 49 -7.76 -4.86 -7.60
C PHE A 49 -7.79 -3.64 -8.52
N GLY A 50 -8.91 -3.36 -9.17
CA GLY A 50 -9.08 -2.18 -10.02
C GLY A 50 -8.73 -0.87 -9.31
N PRO A 51 -9.42 -0.50 -8.21
CA PRO A 51 -9.11 0.70 -7.43
C PRO A 51 -7.70 0.66 -6.84
N PHE A 52 -7.24 -0.51 -6.37
CA PHE A 52 -5.88 -0.67 -5.86
C PHE A 52 -4.82 -0.28 -6.91
N TYR A 53 -4.99 -0.66 -8.18
CA TYR A 53 -4.01 -0.30 -9.22
C TYR A 53 -3.90 1.21 -9.43
N ALA A 54 -5.02 1.94 -9.40
CA ALA A 54 -5.00 3.40 -9.51
C ALA A 54 -4.28 4.05 -8.31
N ILE A 55 -4.58 3.56 -7.09
CA ILE A 55 -3.95 4.03 -5.85
C ILE A 55 -2.45 3.69 -5.83
N ALA A 56 -2.09 2.47 -6.23
CA ALA A 56 -0.72 1.99 -6.29
C ALA A 56 0.10 2.80 -7.30
N LEU A 57 -0.45 3.07 -8.49
CA LEU A 57 0.19 3.91 -9.50
C LEU A 57 0.48 5.32 -8.94
N TYR A 58 -0.50 5.95 -8.30
CA TYR A 58 -0.32 7.23 -7.64
C TYR A 58 0.76 7.18 -6.56
N ALA A 59 0.71 6.17 -5.67
CA ALA A 59 1.65 6.03 -4.57
C ALA A 59 3.08 5.75 -5.04
N PHE A 60 3.25 4.98 -6.12
CA PHE A 60 4.55 4.74 -6.73
C PHE A 60 5.13 6.00 -7.38
N ILE A 61 4.31 6.77 -8.10
CA ILE A 61 4.73 8.06 -8.67
C ILE A 61 5.14 9.04 -7.56
N LYS A 62 4.38 9.08 -6.46
CA LYS A 62 4.63 9.96 -5.31
C LYS A 62 5.58 9.36 -4.26
N LYS A 63 6.16 8.19 -4.53
CA LYS A 63 7.11 7.48 -3.64
C LYS A 63 6.61 7.34 -2.19
N LYS A 64 5.31 7.09 -2.01
CA LYS A 64 4.69 6.99 -0.68
C LYS A 64 4.89 5.59 -0.10
N ASN A 65 5.41 5.50 1.13
CA ASN A 65 5.74 4.21 1.76
C ASN A 65 4.54 3.45 2.33
N TRP A 66 3.41 4.13 2.62
CA TRP A 66 2.23 3.50 3.21
C TRP A 66 1.58 2.44 2.28
N ILE A 67 1.80 2.54 0.96
CA ILE A 67 1.27 1.59 -0.02
C ILE A 67 1.81 0.17 0.20
N ARG A 68 2.97 0.05 0.86
CA ARG A 68 3.63 -1.23 1.16
C ARG A 68 2.67 -2.26 1.77
N ASN A 69 1.92 -1.88 2.80
CA ASN A 69 1.03 -2.79 3.51
C ASN A 69 -0.13 -3.25 2.60
N TRP A 70 -0.67 -2.33 1.80
CA TRP A 70 -1.71 -2.65 0.82
C TRP A 70 -1.18 -3.53 -0.31
N THR A 71 0.06 -3.31 -0.74
CA THR A 71 0.71 -4.18 -1.73
C THR A 71 0.91 -5.60 -1.20
N LEU A 72 1.22 -5.81 0.09
CA LEU A 72 1.27 -7.15 0.69
C LEU A 72 -0.10 -7.84 0.66
N LEU A 73 -1.16 -7.13 1.02
CA LEU A 73 -2.53 -7.65 0.96
C LEU A 73 -2.93 -7.97 -0.48
N TRP A 74 -2.58 -7.13 -1.44
CA TRP A 74 -2.80 -7.39 -2.86
C TRP A 74 -2.05 -8.63 -3.34
N ILE A 75 -0.75 -8.77 -3.03
CA ILE A 75 0.05 -9.94 -3.41
C ILE A 75 -0.57 -11.24 -2.89
N SER A 76 -0.91 -11.28 -1.60
CA SER A 76 -1.49 -12.47 -0.97
C SER A 76 -2.83 -12.85 -1.61
N MET A 77 -3.74 -11.89 -1.76
CA MET A 77 -5.05 -12.12 -2.36
C MET A 77 -4.96 -12.54 -3.83
N MET A 78 -4.05 -11.93 -4.60
CA MET A 78 -3.81 -12.27 -6.01
C MET A 78 -3.34 -13.73 -6.15
N LEU A 79 -2.38 -14.15 -5.33
CA LEU A 79 -1.85 -15.52 -5.36
C LEU A 79 -2.92 -16.55 -4.96
N VAL A 80 -3.76 -16.24 -3.97
CA VAL A 80 -4.87 -17.11 -3.56
C VAL A 80 -5.92 -17.23 -4.67
N ASN A 81 -6.38 -16.11 -5.24
CA ASN A 81 -7.34 -16.12 -6.36
C ASN A 81 -6.80 -16.95 -7.52
N LEU A 82 -5.53 -16.75 -7.86
CA LEU A 82 -4.91 -17.45 -8.97
C LEU A 82 -4.74 -18.94 -8.70
N ALA A 83 -4.39 -19.33 -7.47
CA ALA A 83 -4.29 -20.74 -7.09
C ALA A 83 -5.64 -21.45 -7.22
N VAL A 84 -6.75 -20.81 -6.81
CA VAL A 84 -8.10 -21.37 -6.97
C VAL A 84 -8.48 -21.51 -8.45
N ILE A 85 -8.24 -20.47 -9.26
CA ILE A 85 -8.54 -20.52 -10.71
C ILE A 85 -7.71 -21.61 -11.39
N PHE A 86 -6.41 -21.70 -11.11
CA PHE A 86 -5.56 -22.75 -11.68
C PHE A 86 -5.95 -24.15 -11.21
N ALA A 87 -6.36 -24.32 -9.96
CA ALA A 87 -6.84 -25.62 -9.49
C ALA A 87 -8.05 -26.09 -10.29
N GLU A 88 -9.03 -25.22 -10.54
CA GLU A 88 -10.21 -25.54 -11.35
C GLU A 88 -9.83 -25.79 -12.82
N GLU A 89 -8.98 -24.94 -13.41
CA GLU A 89 -8.59 -25.05 -14.81
C GLU A 89 -7.76 -26.31 -15.12
N LEU A 90 -6.99 -26.82 -14.14
CA LEU A 90 -6.12 -27.97 -14.33
C LEU A 90 -6.78 -29.30 -13.95
N TYR A 91 -7.62 -29.29 -12.90
CA TYR A 91 -8.14 -30.50 -12.24
C TYR A 91 -9.65 -30.49 -12.01
N GLY A 92 -10.32 -29.34 -12.15
CA GLY A 92 -11.73 -29.16 -11.83
C GLY A 92 -12.70 -29.70 -12.89
N GLU A 93 -13.98 -29.41 -12.66
CA GLU A 93 -15.07 -29.81 -13.54
C GLU A 93 -15.00 -29.06 -14.87
N TYR A 94 -14.59 -27.78 -14.82
CA TYR A 94 -14.46 -26.91 -15.99
C TYR A 94 -13.04 -26.82 -16.54
N LYS A 95 -12.26 -27.90 -16.43
CA LYS A 95 -10.87 -27.97 -16.86
C LYS A 95 -10.65 -27.49 -18.30
N SER A 96 -9.56 -26.76 -18.53
CA SER A 96 -9.19 -26.32 -19.86
C SER A 96 -8.74 -27.50 -20.74
N PRO A 97 -9.20 -27.55 -22.01
CA PRO A 97 -8.67 -28.48 -22.99
C PRO A 97 -7.22 -28.18 -23.37
N ASN A 98 -6.73 -26.95 -23.15
CA ASN A 98 -5.38 -26.52 -23.53
C ASN A 98 -4.70 -25.82 -22.34
N LYS A 99 -4.08 -26.62 -21.48
CA LYS A 99 -3.41 -26.14 -20.26
C LYS A 99 -2.26 -25.14 -20.51
N PRO A 100 -1.41 -25.34 -21.53
CA PRO A 100 -0.33 -24.37 -21.81
C PRO A 100 -0.81 -22.94 -22.09
N ILE A 101 -1.90 -22.76 -22.84
CA ILE A 101 -2.39 -21.41 -23.14
C ILE A 101 -2.94 -20.71 -21.89
N ILE A 102 -3.57 -21.47 -20.98
CA ILE A 102 -4.02 -20.96 -19.68
C ILE A 102 -2.83 -20.49 -18.87
N ILE A 103 -1.78 -21.31 -18.73
CA ILE A 103 -0.57 -20.92 -17.99
C ILE A 103 0.01 -19.63 -18.55
N VAL A 104 0.16 -19.51 -19.88
CA VAL A 104 0.68 -18.29 -20.52
C VAL A 104 -0.23 -17.09 -20.30
N THR A 105 -1.56 -17.27 -20.34
CA THR A 105 -2.53 -16.19 -20.12
C THR A 105 -2.43 -15.62 -18.70
N TYR A 106 -2.19 -16.49 -17.73
CA TYR A 106 -2.14 -16.10 -16.32
C TYR A 106 -0.73 -15.85 -15.77
N ILE A 107 0.34 -16.16 -16.53
CA ILE A 107 1.72 -16.07 -16.04
C ILE A 107 2.11 -14.65 -15.61
N ALA A 108 1.56 -13.63 -16.27
CA ALA A 108 1.78 -12.24 -15.90
C ALA A 108 1.32 -11.98 -14.45
N TYR A 109 0.19 -12.54 -14.05
CA TYR A 109 -0.38 -12.41 -12.71
C TYR A 109 0.39 -13.20 -11.65
N VAL A 110 1.28 -14.12 -12.04
CA VAL A 110 2.26 -14.76 -11.14
C VAL A 110 3.51 -13.91 -11.03
N ILE A 111 4.06 -13.48 -12.18
CA ILE A 111 5.34 -12.79 -12.26
C ILE A 111 5.29 -11.45 -11.52
N PHE A 112 4.24 -10.65 -11.70
CA PHE A 112 4.15 -9.33 -11.08
C PHE A 112 4.15 -9.37 -9.54
N PRO A 113 3.32 -10.20 -8.86
CA PRO A 113 3.40 -10.37 -7.42
C PRO A 113 4.75 -10.89 -6.94
N LEU A 114 5.37 -11.84 -7.66
CA LEU A 114 6.67 -12.40 -7.29
C LEU A 114 7.81 -11.37 -7.37
N ILE A 115 7.76 -10.45 -8.34
CA ILE A 115 8.73 -9.34 -8.43
C ILE A 115 8.47 -8.31 -7.32
N ALA A 116 7.20 -8.03 -7.02
CA ALA A 116 6.82 -7.06 -5.99
C ALA A 116 7.18 -7.55 -4.58
N LEU A 117 7.06 -8.86 -4.32
CA LEU A 117 7.27 -9.46 -3.00
C LEU A 117 8.64 -9.12 -2.35
N PRO A 118 9.81 -9.38 -2.96
CA PRO A 118 11.11 -9.07 -2.35
C PRO A 118 11.28 -7.57 -2.13
N ARG A 119 10.74 -6.73 -3.02
CA ARG A 119 10.78 -5.26 -2.90
C ARG A 119 10.02 -4.76 -1.68
N VAL A 120 8.90 -5.41 -1.37
CA VAL A 120 8.01 -5.05 -0.25
C VAL A 120 8.51 -5.67 1.07
N LEU A 121 9.12 -6.86 1.02
CA LEU A 121 9.66 -7.56 2.19
C LEU A 121 10.99 -6.99 2.70
N SER A 122 11.79 -6.36 1.85
CA SER A 122 13.03 -5.70 2.28
C SER A 122 12.74 -4.65 3.37
N HIS A 123 13.20 -4.93 4.59
CA HIS A 123 12.75 -4.32 5.86
C HIS A 123 13.02 -2.81 5.98
N ARG A 124 13.77 -2.22 5.04
CA ARG A 124 14.08 -0.79 4.98
C ARG A 124 13.19 -0.16 3.93
N ARG A 125 12.09 0.47 4.35
CA ARG A 125 11.22 1.42 3.61
C ARG A 125 11.40 1.41 2.08
N MET A 126 10.34 1.07 1.35
CA MET A 126 10.34 0.93 -0.12
C MET A 126 10.91 2.16 -0.85
N TRP A 127 10.74 3.35 -0.27
CA TRP A 127 11.27 4.62 -0.75
C TRP A 127 11.93 5.39 0.40
N ILE A 128 12.96 6.18 0.08
CA ILE A 128 13.55 7.13 1.02
C ILE A 128 12.47 8.18 1.37
N PRO A 129 12.23 8.49 2.66
CA PRO A 129 11.17 9.39 3.06
C PRO A 129 11.35 10.77 2.42
N ASP A 130 10.28 11.29 1.83
CA ASP A 130 10.24 12.68 1.35
C ASP A 130 10.35 13.64 2.56
N LYS A 131 10.77 14.89 2.35
CA LYS A 131 10.93 15.89 3.44
C LYS A 131 9.65 16.10 4.28
N GLN A 132 8.48 15.73 3.76
CA GLN A 132 7.20 15.72 4.48
C GLN A 132 7.12 14.67 5.60
N ASP A 133 7.73 13.48 5.44
CA ASP A 133 7.79 12.46 6.50
C ASP A 133 8.74 12.86 7.63
N LYS A 134 9.66 13.82 7.40
CA LYS A 134 10.49 14.41 8.48
C LYS A 134 9.69 15.28 9.44
N GLN A 135 8.42 15.57 9.14
CA GLN A 135 7.56 16.41 9.97
C GLN A 135 6.77 15.63 11.01
N ALA A 136 6.71 14.30 10.91
CA ALA A 136 6.19 13.47 11.98
C ALA A 136 7.01 13.72 13.25
N TYR A 137 6.33 14.05 14.35
CA TYR A 137 6.95 14.10 15.66
C TYR A 137 7.53 12.71 15.94
N ASP A 138 8.82 12.67 16.25
CA ASP A 138 9.49 11.53 16.86
C ASP A 138 9.39 11.70 18.38
N GLY A 139 9.33 10.60 19.14
CA GLY A 139 9.36 10.64 20.61
C GLY A 139 10.54 11.45 21.13
N ARG A 140 11.69 11.33 20.45
CA ARG A 140 12.89 12.13 20.73
C ARG A 140 12.68 13.63 20.52
N LYS A 141 11.92 14.04 19.51
CA LYS A 141 11.63 15.45 19.22
C LYS A 141 10.76 16.06 20.33
N ILE A 142 9.76 15.32 20.82
CA ILE A 142 8.93 15.76 21.95
C ILE A 142 9.74 15.83 23.24
N PHE A 143 10.61 14.85 23.48
CA PHE A 143 11.52 14.89 24.61
C PHE A 143 12.40 16.14 24.58
N ASN A 144 13.04 16.40 23.44
CA ASN A 144 13.89 17.58 23.24
C ASN A 144 13.08 18.87 23.46
N GLU A 145 11.89 19.02 22.87
CA GLU A 145 11.07 20.23 23.08
C GLU A 145 10.74 20.48 24.56
N LYS A 146 10.44 19.42 25.32
CA LYS A 146 10.09 19.53 26.74
C LYS A 146 11.28 19.79 27.64
N LYS A 147 12.42 19.19 27.34
CA LYS A 147 13.62 19.26 28.19
C LYS A 147 14.55 20.40 27.80
N TYR A 148 14.47 20.90 26.57
CA TYR A 148 15.32 21.98 26.10
C TYR A 148 15.09 23.28 26.87
N SER A 149 13.83 23.69 27.12
CA SER A 149 13.55 24.90 27.91
C SER A 149 14.09 24.77 29.33
N VAL A 150 13.82 23.62 29.97
CA VAL A 150 14.29 23.34 31.34
C VAL A 150 15.82 23.39 31.43
N LEU A 151 16.53 22.78 30.47
CA LEU A 151 17.99 22.77 30.47
C LEU A 151 18.60 24.14 30.15
N LYS A 152 17.93 24.93 29.31
CA LYS A 152 18.35 26.30 28.97
C LYS A 152 18.17 27.26 30.15
N ASP A 153 17.09 27.09 30.91
CA ASP A 153 16.83 27.89 32.11
C ASP A 153 17.80 27.52 33.25
N GLN A 154 18.14 26.23 33.38
CA GLN A 154 19.11 25.74 34.37
C GLN A 154 20.56 26.10 34.04
N ASN A 155 20.89 26.21 32.75
CA ASN A 155 22.26 26.47 32.28
C ASN A 155 22.26 27.59 31.24
N GLN A 156 21.98 28.83 31.70
CA GLN A 156 21.89 30.01 30.82
C GLN A 156 23.19 30.30 30.05
N GLU A 157 24.34 29.85 30.55
CA GLU A 157 25.64 30.02 29.90
C GLU A 157 25.92 29.00 28.79
N TRP A 158 25.12 27.94 28.68
CA TRP A 158 25.35 26.90 27.68
C TRP A 158 24.88 27.34 26.30
N ASN A 159 25.70 27.03 25.30
CA ASN A 159 25.31 27.22 23.92
C ASN A 159 24.32 26.14 23.47
N ASP A 160 23.58 26.42 22.39
CA ASP A 160 22.57 25.50 21.86
C ASP A 160 23.13 24.13 21.46
N SER A 161 24.42 24.04 21.14
CA SER A 161 25.08 22.76 20.80
C SER A 161 25.28 21.90 22.04
N GLN A 162 25.74 22.49 23.14
CA GLN A 162 25.95 21.82 24.44
C GLN A 162 24.63 21.28 24.99
N ILE A 163 23.55 22.07 24.92
CA ILE A 163 22.22 21.63 25.35
C ILE A 163 21.74 20.44 24.49
N ARG A 164 21.98 20.45 23.18
CA ARG A 164 21.59 19.34 22.29
C ARG A 164 22.38 18.06 22.53
N GLU A 165 23.67 18.18 22.85
CA GLU A 165 24.49 17.02 23.23
C GLU A 165 24.01 16.41 24.53
N GLU A 166 23.68 17.25 25.52
CA GLU A 166 23.18 16.76 26.81
C GLU A 166 21.80 16.11 26.67
N LEU A 167 20.89 16.71 25.88
CA LEU A 167 19.61 16.08 25.53
C LEU A 167 19.79 14.73 24.85
N LYS A 168 20.81 14.58 24.00
CA LYS A 168 21.14 13.30 23.37
C LYS A 168 21.58 12.26 24.41
N LYS A 169 22.47 12.63 25.33
CA LYS A 169 22.90 11.73 26.41
C LYS A 169 21.73 11.29 27.28
N GLN A 170 20.89 12.24 27.70
CA GLN A 170 19.71 11.93 28.52
C GLN A 170 18.72 11.04 27.78
N TRP A 171 18.50 11.26 26.48
CA TRP A 171 17.65 10.41 25.66
C TRP A 171 18.20 8.97 25.58
N ASP A 172 19.50 8.83 25.37
CA ASP A 172 20.12 7.51 25.21
C ASP A 172 20.05 6.71 26.52
N GLN A 173 20.13 7.38 27.68
CA GLN A 173 20.00 6.79 29.03
C GLN A 173 18.56 6.40 29.42
N LEU A 174 17.52 6.90 28.74
CA LEU A 174 16.14 6.54 29.07
C LEU A 174 15.85 5.05 28.84
N SER A 175 15.05 4.49 29.73
CA SER A 175 14.53 3.12 29.60
C SER A 175 13.58 2.98 28.40
N SER A 176 13.42 1.75 27.89
CA SER A 176 12.53 1.49 26.76
C SER A 176 11.07 1.87 27.06
N SER A 177 10.60 1.71 28.30
CA SER A 177 9.24 2.08 28.71
C SER A 177 9.04 3.60 28.69
N GLU A 178 10.03 4.39 29.12
CA GLU A 178 9.97 5.84 29.05
C GLU A 178 10.05 6.36 27.62
N LYS A 179 10.91 5.76 26.79
CA LYS A 179 10.99 6.07 25.35
C LYS A 179 9.62 5.83 24.69
N ASN A 180 8.94 4.72 25.02
CA ASN A 180 7.60 4.44 24.51
C ASN A 180 6.57 5.51 24.92
N LYS A 181 6.62 6.00 26.17
CA LYS A 181 5.74 7.11 26.61
C LYS A 181 5.89 8.39 25.78
N TYR A 182 7.09 8.68 25.28
CA TYR A 182 7.31 9.81 24.38
C TYR A 182 6.90 9.50 22.94
N SER A 183 7.08 8.26 22.48
CA SER A 183 6.59 7.78 21.18
C SER A 183 5.06 7.81 21.09
N ASP A 184 4.35 7.36 22.12
CA ASP A 184 2.88 7.38 22.18
C ASP A 184 2.33 8.81 22.08
N LYS A 185 2.98 9.75 22.78
CA LYS A 185 2.67 11.19 22.68
C LYS A 185 3.00 11.78 21.31
N ALA A 186 3.98 11.21 20.62
CA ALA A 186 4.34 11.61 19.26
C ALA A 186 3.29 11.13 18.27
N GLU A 187 2.79 9.91 18.42
CA GLU A 187 1.67 9.39 17.65
C GLU A 187 0.37 10.16 17.90
N GLU A 188 0.09 10.55 19.15
CA GLU A 188 -1.05 11.41 19.50
C GLU A 188 -0.97 12.76 18.78
N ARG A 189 0.19 13.43 18.83
CA ARG A 189 0.40 14.71 18.11
C ARG A 189 0.35 14.57 16.60
N ASN A 190 0.84 13.45 16.05
CA ASN A 190 0.79 13.19 14.61
C ASN A 190 -0.64 12.93 14.12
N ARG A 191 -1.51 12.41 14.99
CA ARG A 191 -2.95 12.18 14.70
C ARG A 191 -3.80 13.46 14.81
N ASN A 192 -3.37 14.45 15.58
CA ASN A 192 -4.13 15.70 15.77
C ASN A 192 -3.84 16.74 14.66
N PRO A 193 -4.85 17.15 13.85
CA PRO A 193 -4.69 18.11 12.75
C PRO A 193 -4.17 19.50 13.15
N GLU A 194 -4.47 19.97 14.38
CA GLU A 194 -4.03 21.29 14.84
C GLU A 194 -2.50 21.44 14.85
N TYR A 195 -1.78 20.38 15.22
CA TYR A 195 -0.32 20.38 15.29
C TYR A 195 0.34 20.23 13.91
N GLN A 196 -0.40 19.74 12.92
CA GLN A 196 0.05 19.69 11.53
C GLN A 196 0.04 21.10 10.90
N HIS A 197 -1.03 21.87 11.12
CA HIS A 197 -1.16 23.25 10.59
C HIS A 197 -0.21 24.26 11.25
N LYS A 198 0.03 24.14 12.57
CA LYS A 198 0.91 25.08 13.28
C LYS A 198 2.34 25.06 12.70
N ASN A 199 2.85 23.89 12.31
CA ASN A 199 4.17 23.73 11.69
C ASN A 199 4.29 24.29 10.26
N GLU A 200 3.18 24.36 9.50
CA GLU A 200 3.19 25.00 8.18
C GLU A 200 3.24 26.52 8.30
N SER A 201 2.56 27.10 9.30
CA SER A 201 2.54 28.54 9.55
C SER A 201 3.92 29.07 9.99
N THR A 202 4.64 28.37 10.87
CA THR A 202 6.01 28.75 11.29
C THR A 202 7.03 28.62 10.16
N LYS A 203 6.87 27.63 9.26
CA LYS A 203 7.74 27.47 8.08
C LYS A 203 7.54 28.58 7.04
N LYS A 204 6.30 29.04 6.81
CA LYS A 204 6.05 30.21 5.94
C LYS A 204 6.73 31.47 6.47
N ARG A 205 6.77 31.62 7.80
CA ARG A 205 7.39 32.78 8.46
C ARG A 205 8.92 32.78 8.41
N THR A 206 9.57 31.61 8.38
CA THR A 206 11.04 31.48 8.27
C THR A 206 11.56 31.49 6.84
N LYS A 207 10.69 31.33 5.82
CA LYS A 207 11.07 31.46 4.41
C LYS A 207 11.03 32.90 3.87
N ASN A 208 10.42 33.82 4.63
CA ASN A 208 10.24 35.22 4.25
C ASN A 208 11.15 36.19 5.04
N ASN A 209 12.10 35.66 5.82
CA ASN A 209 13.22 36.37 6.43
C ASN A 209 14.52 35.77 5.90
#